data_AF-A0AAT9G920-F1
#
_entry.id   AF-A0AAT9G920-F1
#
_cell.length_a   1.000
_cell.length_b   1.000
_cell.length_c   1.000
_cell.angle_alpha   90.00
_cell.angle_beta   90.00
_cell.angle_gamma   90.00
#
_symmetry.space_group_name_H-M   'P 1'
#
loop_
_entity.id
_entity.type
_entity.pdbx_description
1 polymer ?
#
loop_
_entity_poly.entity_id
_entity_poly.type
_entity_poly.pdbx_seq_one_letter_code
_entity_poly.pdbx_strand_id
1 'polypeptide(L)'
;MITLLASITGFISSIIPEILKILKDQNDKKHALNLLDRQIEINKLGHTKLLTELDASKDIAENNTLYSTYKSGVNWVDALNGSVRPVLAYSFFIMYAYIKYVQYRTIQSTAILVEYLDVLWNIDDQAIFASIISFYFGQRMFNKLWKRKM
;
A
#
# COMPACT_ATOMS: atom_id res chain seq x y z
N MET A 1 -85.67 1.47 -18.83
CA MET A 1 -84.82 0.79 -17.82
C MET A 1 -83.55 0.20 -18.43
N ILE A 2 -83.62 -0.45 -19.60
CA ILE A 2 -82.44 -1.03 -20.30
C ILE A 2 -81.42 0.03 -20.76
N THR A 3 -81.87 1.24 -21.11
CA THR A 3 -81.00 2.38 -21.49
C THR A 3 -80.14 2.91 -20.35
N LEU A 4 -80.60 2.80 -19.09
CA LEU A 4 -79.83 3.22 -17.91
C LEU A 4 -78.72 2.21 -17.58
N LEU A 5 -78.98 0.91 -17.77
CA LEU A 5 -77.98 -0.15 -17.62
C LEU A 5 -76.95 -0.12 -18.75
N ALA A 6 -77.36 0.21 -19.98
CA ALA A 6 -76.45 0.37 -21.12
C ALA A 6 -75.51 1.59 -20.95
N SER A 7 -76.01 2.71 -20.42
CA SER A 7 -75.16 3.89 -20.19
C SER A 7 -74.16 3.69 -19.05
N ILE A 8 -74.55 3.00 -17.97
CA ILE A 8 -73.63 2.66 -16.86
C ILE A 8 -72.56 1.68 -17.33
N THR A 9 -72.93 0.66 -18.11
CA THR A 9 -71.96 -0.31 -18.64
C THR A 9 -70.98 0.33 -19.62
N GLY A 10 -71.43 1.27 -20.46
CA GLY A 10 -70.57 2.06 -21.34
C GLY A 10 -69.60 2.97 -20.58
N PHE A 11 -70.04 3.56 -19.46
CA PHE A 11 -69.21 4.40 -18.61
C PHE A 11 -68.11 3.60 -17.89
N ILE A 12 -68.45 2.43 -17.35
CA ILE A 12 -67.47 1.54 -16.68
C ILE A 12 -66.44 1.01 -17.69
N SER A 13 -66.86 0.64 -18.89
CA SER A 13 -65.96 0.22 -19.97
C SER A 13 -64.93 1.29 -20.34
N SER A 14 -65.31 2.58 -20.26
CA SER A 14 -64.41 3.70 -20.52
C SER A 14 -63.37 3.95 -19.42
N ILE A 15 -63.60 3.48 -18.20
CA ILE A 15 -62.69 3.73 -17.04
C ILE A 15 -61.61 2.65 -16.94
N ILE A 16 -61.90 1.42 -17.36
CA ILE A 16 -60.96 0.29 -17.39
C ILE A 16 -59.63 0.63 -18.11
N PRO A 17 -59.62 1.21 -19.34
CA PRO A 17 -58.38 1.53 -20.02
C PRO A 17 -57.55 2.59 -19.28
N GLU A 18 -58.19 3.50 -18.56
CA GLU A 18 -57.50 4.56 -17.81
C GLU A 18 -56.81 4.02 -16.55
N ILE A 19 -57.44 3.08 -15.84
CA ILE A 19 -56.82 2.38 -14.69
C ILE A 19 -55.63 1.53 -15.14
N LEU A 20 -55.77 0.81 -16.26
CA LEU A 20 -54.68 0.02 -16.82
C LEU A 20 -53.49 0.89 -17.25
N LYS A 21 -53.73 2.08 -17.81
CA LYS A 21 -52.67 3.04 -18.14
C LYS A 21 -51.92 3.49 -16.88
N ILE A 22 -52.62 3.83 -15.79
CA ILE A 22 -51.99 4.28 -14.54
C ILE A 22 -51.10 3.19 -13.94
N LEU A 23 -51.57 1.93 -13.92
CA LEU A 23 -50.79 0.80 -13.43
C LEU A 23 -49.54 0.55 -14.30
N LYS A 24 -49.70 0.63 -15.62
CA LYS A 24 -48.58 0.49 -16.56
C LYS A 24 -47.56 1.62 -16.38
N ASP A 25 -48.03 2.86 -16.28
CA ASP A 25 -47.17 4.03 -16.10
C ASP A 25 -46.40 3.99 -14.77
N GLN A 26 -47.02 3.49 -13.69
CA GLN A 26 -46.30 3.25 -12.43
C GLN A 26 -45.25 2.15 -12.56
N ASN A 27 -45.54 1.06 -13.27
CA ASN A 27 -44.59 -0.02 -13.48
C ASN A 27 -43.41 0.42 -14.35
N ASP A 28 -43.67 1.20 -15.40
CA ASP A 28 -42.66 1.76 -16.30
C ASP A 28 -41.75 2.76 -15.56
N LYS A 29 -42.31 3.63 -14.72
CA LYS A 29 -41.54 4.54 -13.84
C LYS A 29 -40.67 3.77 -12.85
N LYS A 30 -41.20 2.73 -12.21
CA LYS A 30 -40.43 1.88 -11.29
C LYS A 30 -39.30 1.17 -12.01
N HIS A 31 -39.53 0.72 -13.23
CA HIS A 31 -38.48 0.10 -14.05
C HIS A 31 -37.39 1.12 -14.45
N ALA A 32 -37.78 2.32 -14.87
CA ALA A 32 -36.84 3.40 -15.18
C ALA A 32 -35.98 3.80 -13.96
N LEU A 33 -36.58 3.89 -12.77
CA LEU A 33 -35.82 4.13 -11.53
C LEU A 33 -34.82 3.01 -11.25
N ASN A 34 -35.21 1.75 -11.42
CA ASN A 34 -34.31 0.61 -11.22
C ASN A 34 -33.10 0.67 -12.17
N LEU A 35 -33.32 1.02 -13.45
CA LEU A 35 -32.24 1.20 -14.42
C LEU A 35 -31.30 2.35 -14.02
N LEU A 36 -31.85 3.49 -13.57
CA LEU A 36 -31.05 4.62 -13.08
C LEU A 36 -30.23 4.23 -11.84
N ASP A 37 -30.82 3.50 -10.90
CA ASP A 37 -30.12 3.02 -9.71
C ASP A 37 -28.95 2.10 -10.07
N ARG A 38 -29.16 1.17 -11.01
CA ARG A 38 -28.09 0.31 -11.54
C ARG A 38 -26.99 1.10 -12.21
N GLN A 39 -27.32 2.15 -12.95
CA GLN A 39 -26.32 3.01 -13.57
C GLN A 39 -25.50 3.78 -12.53
N ILE A 40 -26.14 4.26 -11.45
CA ILE A 40 -25.47 4.93 -10.33
C ILE A 40 -24.52 3.94 -9.61
N GLU A 41 -24.94 2.69 -9.40
CA GLU A 41 -24.08 1.65 -8.82
C GLU A 41 -22.82 1.40 -9.67
N ILE A 42 -22.96 1.27 -10.99
CA ILE A 42 -21.83 1.09 -11.91
C ILE A 42 -20.88 2.29 -11.85
N ASN A 43 -21.42 3.51 -11.87
CA ASN A 43 -20.61 4.73 -11.78
C ASN A 43 -19.86 4.81 -10.43
N LYS A 44 -20.52 4.48 -9.31
CA LYS A 44 -19.88 4.42 -7.99
C LYS A 44 -18.72 3.42 -7.98
N LEU A 45 -18.92 2.23 -8.54
CA LEU A 45 -17.86 1.21 -8.64
C LEU A 45 -16.70 1.65 -9.55
N GLY A 46 -16.98 2.42 -10.60
CA GLY A 46 -15.95 3.03 -11.44
C GLY A 46 -15.14 4.08 -10.67
N HIS A 47 -15.82 4.98 -9.97
CA HIS A 47 -15.16 6.03 -9.17
C HIS A 47 -14.31 5.46 -8.04
N THR A 48 -14.76 4.43 -7.32
CA THR A 48 -13.95 3.80 -6.27
C THR A 48 -12.69 3.18 -6.84
N LYS A 49 -12.77 2.49 -7.99
CA LYS A 49 -11.60 1.95 -8.68
C LYS A 49 -10.62 3.04 -9.09
N LEU A 50 -11.10 4.12 -9.70
CA LEU A 50 -10.26 5.26 -10.08
C LEU A 50 -9.58 5.90 -8.87
N LEU A 51 -10.30 6.07 -7.75
CA LEU A 51 -9.71 6.58 -6.51
C LEU A 51 -8.62 5.64 -5.98
N THR A 52 -8.87 4.33 -5.94
CA THR A 52 -7.86 3.35 -5.50
C THR A 52 -6.61 3.33 -6.39
N GLU A 53 -6.77 3.52 -7.70
CA GLU A 53 -5.66 3.60 -8.65
C GLU A 53 -4.87 4.91 -8.51
N LEU A 54 -5.57 6.03 -8.30
CA LEU A 54 -4.94 7.33 -8.03
C LEU A 54 -4.17 7.32 -6.71
N ASP A 55 -4.71 6.70 -5.66
CA ASP A 55 -4.03 6.56 -4.38
C ASP A 55 -2.81 5.64 -4.52
N ALA A 56 -2.93 4.50 -5.21
CA ALA A 56 -1.78 3.64 -5.51
C ALA A 56 -0.71 4.37 -6.35
N SER A 57 -1.13 5.23 -7.28
CA SER A 57 -0.22 6.03 -8.11
C SER A 57 0.46 7.15 -7.33
N LYS A 58 -0.28 7.81 -6.42
CA LYS A 58 0.26 8.80 -5.50
C LYS A 58 1.27 8.17 -4.55
N ASP A 59 1.01 6.98 -4.03
CA ASP A 59 1.97 6.26 -3.19
C ASP A 59 3.26 5.96 -3.97
N ILE A 60 3.17 5.59 -5.25
CA ILE A 60 4.35 5.38 -6.11
C ILE A 60 5.09 6.70 -6.35
N ALA A 61 4.37 7.78 -6.63
CA ALA A 61 4.94 9.10 -6.85
C ALA A 61 5.57 9.67 -5.58
N GLU A 62 4.91 9.56 -4.43
CA GLU A 62 5.38 10.03 -3.13
C GLU A 62 6.62 9.25 -2.70
N ASN A 63 6.62 7.93 -2.89
CA ASN A 63 7.79 7.09 -2.64
C ASN A 63 8.96 7.49 -3.56
N ASN A 64 8.69 7.78 -4.84
CA ASN A 64 9.69 8.34 -5.74
C ASN A 64 10.17 9.74 -5.29
N THR A 65 9.32 10.58 -4.70
CA THR A 65 9.70 11.91 -4.21
C THR A 65 10.47 11.88 -2.89
N LEU A 66 10.13 10.96 -1.98
CA LEU A 66 10.86 10.72 -0.72
C LEU A 66 12.27 10.18 -0.97
N TYR A 67 12.49 9.51 -2.11
CA TYR A 67 13.83 9.11 -2.57
C TYR A 67 14.46 10.09 -3.57
N SER A 68 13.69 11.00 -4.17
CA SER A 68 14.25 12.10 -4.97
C SER A 68 14.75 13.20 -4.03
N THR A 69 15.84 12.88 -3.34
CA THR A 69 16.81 13.92 -3.00
C THR A 69 17.09 14.69 -4.28
N TYR A 70 16.85 16.01 -4.27
CA TYR A 70 17.12 16.97 -5.35
C TYR A 70 17.98 16.39 -6.47
N LYS A 71 17.36 16.02 -7.60
CA LYS A 71 18.12 15.66 -8.79
C LYS A 71 18.81 16.93 -9.28
N SER A 72 20.05 17.13 -8.83
CA SER A 72 20.94 18.21 -9.27
C SER A 72 21.30 18.10 -10.76
N GLY A 73 20.91 17.00 -11.42
CA GLY A 73 21.26 16.70 -12.81
C GLY A 73 22.67 16.12 -12.96
N VAL A 74 23.40 15.93 -11.87
CA VAL A 74 24.78 15.43 -11.88
C VAL A 74 24.82 13.99 -11.34
N ASN A 75 24.93 13.01 -12.27
CA ASN A 75 24.93 11.57 -11.98
C ASN A 75 25.93 11.15 -10.88
N TRP A 76 27.05 11.87 -10.75
CA TRP A 76 28.07 11.56 -9.74
C TRP A 76 27.63 11.91 -8.31
N VAL A 77 26.86 13.00 -8.12
CA VAL A 77 26.37 13.43 -6.80
C VAL A 77 25.24 12.52 -6.33
N ASP A 78 24.35 12.12 -7.22
CA ASP A 78 23.26 11.18 -6.90
C ASP A 78 23.81 9.77 -6.62
N ALA A 79 24.85 9.34 -7.35
CA ALA A 79 25.57 8.10 -7.04
C ALA A 79 26.33 8.18 -5.70
N LEU A 80 26.90 9.34 -5.37
CA LEU A 80 27.55 9.57 -4.09
C LEU A 80 26.53 9.46 -2.94
N ASN A 81 25.39 10.16 -3.03
CA ASN A 81 24.34 10.09 -2.01
C ASN A 81 23.75 8.68 -1.86
N GLY A 82 23.54 7.96 -2.97
CA GLY A 82 23.13 6.56 -2.96
C GLY A 82 24.16 5.63 -2.30
N SER A 83 25.44 5.98 -2.34
CA SER A 83 26.54 5.19 -1.78
C SER A 83 26.91 5.55 -0.33
N VAL A 84 26.50 6.70 0.21
CA VAL A 84 26.79 7.09 1.60
C VAL A 84 26.32 6.03 2.61
N ARG A 85 25.13 5.45 2.42
CA ARG A 85 24.58 4.41 3.30
C ARG A 85 25.41 3.11 3.26
N PRO A 86 25.73 2.54 2.08
CA PRO A 86 26.69 1.44 1.96
C PRO A 86 28.07 1.76 2.52
N VAL A 87 28.61 2.93 2.23
CA VAL A 87 29.96 3.34 2.63
C VAL A 87 30.09 3.42 4.15
N LEU A 88 29.10 4.01 4.85
CA LEU A 88 29.08 4.02 6.31
C LEU A 88 29.04 2.59 6.87
N ALA A 89 28.19 1.72 6.33
CA ALA A 89 28.10 0.33 6.76
C ALA A 89 29.43 -0.42 6.59
N TYR A 90 30.09 -0.28 5.43
CA TYR A 90 31.40 -0.88 5.19
C TYR A 90 32.49 -0.29 6.07
N SER A 91 32.48 1.03 6.32
CA SER A 91 33.46 1.68 7.19
C SER A 91 33.39 1.15 8.62
N PHE A 92 32.20 1.00 9.18
CA PHE A 92 32.03 0.41 10.52
C PHE A 92 32.44 -1.07 10.55
N PHE A 93 32.13 -1.83 9.51
CA PHE A 93 32.52 -3.24 9.41
C PHE A 93 34.05 -3.41 9.30
N ILE A 94 34.73 -2.60 8.48
CA ILE A 94 36.18 -2.62 8.32
C ILE A 94 36.87 -2.20 9.62
N MET A 95 36.38 -1.14 10.27
CA MET A 95 36.90 -0.70 11.56
C MET A 95 36.78 -1.79 12.63
N TYR A 96 35.60 -2.44 12.71
CA TYR A 96 35.39 -3.57 13.62
C TYR A 96 36.30 -4.76 13.31
N ALA A 97 36.43 -5.14 12.04
CA ALA A 97 37.33 -6.20 11.60
C ALA A 97 38.80 -5.89 11.93
N TYR A 98 39.22 -4.64 11.78
CA TYR A 98 40.56 -4.18 12.14
C TYR A 98 40.83 -4.30 13.64
N ILE A 99 39.90 -3.86 14.49
CA ILE A 99 40.02 -4.00 15.95
C ILE A 99 40.11 -5.47 16.36
N LYS A 100 39.28 -6.34 15.78
CA LYS A 100 39.33 -7.79 16.03
C LYS A 100 40.62 -8.42 15.54
N TYR A 101 41.18 -7.96 14.42
CA TYR A 101 42.48 -8.40 13.93
C TYR A 101 43.61 -8.04 14.91
N VAL A 102 43.62 -6.82 15.44
CA VAL A 102 44.60 -6.38 16.46
C VAL A 102 44.44 -7.17 17.76
N GLN A 103 43.20 -7.41 18.20
CA GLN A 103 42.90 -8.22 19.39
C GLN A 103 43.42 -9.66 19.23
N TYR A 104 43.19 -10.28 18.08
CA TYR A 104 43.69 -11.63 17.77
C TYR A 104 45.23 -11.71 17.76
N ARG A 105 45.91 -10.72 17.17
CA ARG A 105 47.38 -10.66 17.14
C ARG A 105 48.00 -10.52 18.54
N THR A 106 47.27 -9.91 19.47
CA THR A 106 47.71 -9.72 20.86
C THR A 106 47.54 -11.00 21.71
N ILE A 107 46.57 -11.85 21.37
CA ILE A 107 46.28 -13.10 22.11
C ILE A 107 47.22 -14.25 21.73
N GLN A 108 47.69 -14.26 20.48
CA GLN A 108 48.63 -15.28 19.96
C GLN A 108 49.95 -15.37 20.74
N SER A 109 50.32 -14.36 21.53
CA SER A 109 51.55 -14.41 22.33
C SER A 109 51.42 -15.16 23.66
N THR A 110 50.23 -15.64 24.09
CA THR A 110 50.10 -16.11 25.49
C THR A 110 49.25 -17.36 25.81
N ALA A 111 48.24 -17.82 25.04
CA ALA A 111 47.56 -19.10 25.40
C ALA A 111 46.54 -19.67 24.38
N ILE A 112 46.03 -20.87 24.71
CA ILE A 112 45.06 -21.72 24.01
C ILE A 112 43.81 -20.93 23.56
N LEU A 113 43.56 -20.93 22.25
CA LEU A 113 42.50 -20.16 21.56
C LEU A 113 41.08 -20.34 22.12
N VAL A 114 40.80 -21.47 22.77
CA VAL A 114 39.46 -21.82 23.26
C VAL A 114 39.05 -20.97 24.48
N GLU A 115 39.99 -20.56 25.32
CA GLU A 115 39.71 -19.79 26.54
C GLU A 115 39.42 -18.30 26.25
N TYR A 116 39.90 -17.80 25.11
CA TYR A 116 39.75 -16.40 24.72
C TYR A 116 38.54 -16.14 23.83
N LEU A 117 37.78 -17.17 23.43
CA LEU A 117 36.59 -17.01 22.59
C LEU A 117 35.55 -16.10 23.25
N ASP A 118 35.33 -16.25 24.55
CA ASP A 118 34.40 -15.40 25.31
C ASP A 118 34.92 -13.95 25.46
N VAL A 119 36.23 -13.74 25.38
CA VAL A 119 36.87 -12.41 25.41
C VAL A 119 36.86 -11.75 24.02
N LEU A 120 36.97 -12.55 22.96
CA LEU A 120 36.93 -12.11 21.56
C LEU A 120 35.51 -11.90 21.04
N TRP A 121 34.50 -12.56 21.63
CA TRP A 121 33.11 -12.50 21.19
C TRP A 121 32.18 -12.26 22.38
N ASN A 122 32.22 -11.04 22.90
CA ASN A 122 31.43 -10.66 24.08
C ASN A 122 30.00 -10.24 23.70
N ILE A 123 29.15 -10.05 24.71
CA ILE A 123 27.75 -9.57 24.55
C ILE A 123 27.71 -8.22 23.81
N ASP A 124 28.66 -7.33 24.08
CA ASP A 124 28.75 -6.03 23.40
C ASP A 124 29.05 -6.19 21.90
N ASP A 125 29.93 -7.13 21.53
CA ASP A 125 30.23 -7.44 20.13
C ASP A 125 29.00 -8.02 19.40
N GLN A 126 28.25 -8.88 20.08
CA GLN A 126 26.99 -9.43 19.58
C GLN A 126 25.94 -8.33 19.37
N ALA A 127 25.85 -7.37 20.30
CA ALA A 127 24.94 -6.23 20.20
C ALA A 127 25.31 -5.30 19.03
N ILE A 128 26.60 -5.02 18.84
CA ILE A 128 27.11 -4.23 17.71
C ILE A 128 26.80 -4.96 16.38
N PHE A 129 27.07 -6.26 16.32
CA PHE A 129 26.79 -7.07 15.13
C PHE A 129 25.30 -7.12 14.79
N ALA A 130 24.43 -7.34 15.80
CA ALA A 130 22.99 -7.30 15.65
C ALA A 130 22.49 -5.93 15.18
N SER A 131 23.07 -4.84 15.71
CA SER A 131 22.74 -3.47 15.31
C SER A 131 23.10 -3.18 13.86
N ILE A 132 24.26 -3.65 13.38
CA ILE A 132 24.69 -3.50 11.99
C ILE A 132 23.77 -4.29 11.03
N ILE A 133 23.43 -5.53 11.39
CA ILE A 133 22.48 -6.35 10.61
C ILE A 133 21.11 -5.67 10.58
N SER A 134 20.63 -5.18 11.71
CA SER A 134 19.36 -4.45 11.82
C SER A 134 19.38 -3.16 11.01
N PHE A 135 20.49 -2.43 10.97
CA PHE A 135 20.61 -1.24 10.14
C PHE A 135 20.56 -1.57 8.63
N TYR A 136 21.26 -2.62 8.20
CA TYR A 136 21.35 -2.98 6.78
C TYR A 136 20.07 -3.67 6.25
N PHE A 137 19.49 -4.58 7.03
CA PHE A 137 18.29 -5.33 6.65
C PHE A 137 16.99 -4.73 7.17
N GLY A 138 17.04 -4.00 8.28
CA GLY A 138 15.87 -3.39 8.90
C GLY A 138 15.21 -2.36 8.00
N GLN A 139 15.95 -1.53 7.26
CA GLN A 139 15.32 -0.59 6.32
C GLN A 139 14.52 -1.29 5.20
N ARG A 140 14.94 -2.49 4.76
CA ARG A 140 14.18 -3.28 3.78
C ARG A 140 12.96 -3.96 4.40
N MET A 141 13.05 -4.38 5.67
CA MET A 141 11.96 -5.06 6.38
C MET A 141 10.92 -4.07 6.93
N PHE A 142 11.32 -2.91 7.45
CA PHE A 142 10.43 -1.84 7.90
C PHE A 142 9.58 -1.28 6.75
N ASN A 143 10.15 -1.09 5.56
CA ASN A 143 9.36 -0.69 4.37
C ASN A 143 8.31 -1.72 3.96
N LYS A 144 8.52 -3.02 4.25
CA LYS A 144 7.58 -4.10 3.91
C LYS A 144 6.52 -4.32 5.00
N LEU A 145 6.88 -4.11 6.27
CA LEU A 145 5.97 -4.22 7.41
C LEU A 145 5.04 -3.00 7.53
N TRP A 146 5.52 -1.80 7.22
CA TRP A 146 4.68 -0.59 7.20
C TRP A 146 3.59 -0.66 6.12
N LYS A 147 3.91 -1.20 4.92
CA LYS A 147 2.96 -1.46 3.82
C LYS A 147 1.85 -2.48 4.13
N ARG A 148 1.96 -3.22 5.24
CA ARG A 148 1.00 -4.27 5.63
C ARG A 148 0.05 -3.81 6.73
N LYS A 149 0.28 -2.63 7.30
CA LYS A 149 -0.47 -2.07 8.44
C LYS A 149 -1.26 -0.81 8.08
N MET A 150 -1.04 -0.25 6.89
CA MET A 150 -1.93 0.73 6.25
C MET A 150 -2.76 0.02 5.18
#